data_AF-A0A4Y9RFU1-F1
#
_entry.id   AF-A0A4Y9RFU1-F1
#
_cell.length_a   1.000
_cell.length_b   1.000
_cell.length_c   1.000
_cell.angle_alpha   90.00
_cell.angle_beta   90.00
_cell.angle_gamma   90.00
#
_symmetry.space_group_name_H-M   'P 1'
#
loop_
_entity.id
_entity.type
_entity.pdbx_description
1 polymer ?
#
loop_
_entity_poly.entity_id
_entity_poly.type
_entity_poly.pdbx_seq_one_letter_code
_entity_poly.pdbx_strand_id
1 'polypeptide(L)'
;MNFFYPFVNFFQPGVFWPALADLRPMLLLSAMAMALGLAARRATPRGEVFRHPIFVWLAVFILLQPITVLHSGLGYAVQEFLYWLNYLLFVAVSLLLMRNEAAVASYVRGMMAGALFIIGFGILAVINEWPQAVGGRAGAYGMYENHNDYSFLIIQVVPFLYMARKTSQSVIMRFLLALGLLTCAVGTLLSLSRGGMLALVLEAALIILIGMDGRKRLLWLPILAIVGAAAIGLQFAKRAENQGDNYTAADAENSRLELWTAASNMVLDKPLLGIGSRQFGEYSRDYGEISHDNRGKNTHNTYLEVLTGNGIIGFACFITLIAKLIGGLRGAAALAPTGSPFLEAMRRATLISLLSILFRALLDAKPHDWSFYTLAAIGLATILLQRTAAGQAAASTAEPAAAARRGISATRPLNAAP
;
A
#
# COMPACT_ATOMS: atom_id res chain seq x y z
N MET A 1 -19.30 -6.87 5.27
CA MET A 1 -18.45 -6.89 4.05
C MET A 1 -17.30 -5.89 4.11
N ASN A 2 -17.52 -4.60 4.42
CA ASN A 2 -16.45 -3.59 4.47
C ASN A 2 -15.25 -3.98 5.35
N PHE A 3 -15.46 -4.57 6.54
CA PHE A 3 -14.38 -5.12 7.38
C PHE A 3 -13.86 -6.47 6.88
N PHE A 4 -14.77 -7.41 6.64
CA PHE A 4 -14.43 -8.80 6.33
C PHE A 4 -13.62 -8.95 5.03
N TYR A 5 -13.91 -8.15 4.01
CA TYR A 5 -13.21 -8.23 2.73
C TYR A 5 -11.70 -7.98 2.85
N PRO A 6 -11.23 -6.82 3.34
CA PRO A 6 -9.80 -6.60 3.55
C PRO A 6 -9.24 -7.51 4.65
N PHE A 7 -10.00 -7.85 5.70
CA PHE A 7 -9.52 -8.79 6.71
C PHE A 7 -9.12 -10.13 6.07
N VAL A 8 -10.00 -10.73 5.27
CA VAL A 8 -9.74 -12.04 4.66
C VAL A 8 -8.68 -11.98 3.57
N ASN A 9 -8.60 -10.90 2.79
CA ASN A 9 -7.52 -10.74 1.80
C ASN A 9 -6.14 -10.70 2.46
N PHE A 10 -6.02 -10.06 3.62
CA PHE A 10 -4.75 -10.01 4.36
C PHE A 10 -4.46 -11.30 5.13
N PHE A 11 -5.50 -11.87 5.75
CA PHE A 11 -5.43 -13.07 6.59
C PHE A 11 -5.22 -14.37 5.81
N GLN A 12 -5.80 -14.49 4.60
CA GLN A 12 -5.65 -15.65 3.72
C GLN A 12 -5.95 -17.00 4.40
N PRO A 13 -7.20 -17.30 4.76
CA PRO A 13 -7.56 -18.49 5.55
C PRO A 13 -7.13 -19.80 4.89
N GLY A 14 -7.08 -19.87 3.56
CA GLY A 14 -6.62 -21.06 2.83
C GLY A 14 -5.15 -21.41 3.07
N VAL A 15 -4.33 -20.47 3.55
CA VAL A 15 -2.92 -20.69 3.91
C VAL A 15 -2.81 -21.47 5.23
N PHE A 16 -3.70 -21.19 6.18
CA PHE A 16 -3.69 -21.81 7.50
C PHE A 16 -4.56 -23.07 7.57
N TRP A 17 -5.64 -23.11 6.78
CA TRP A 17 -6.53 -24.26 6.67
C TRP A 17 -6.66 -24.65 5.20
N PRO A 18 -5.82 -25.57 4.70
CA PRO A 18 -5.84 -26.01 3.31
C PRO A 18 -7.21 -26.52 2.83
N ALA A 19 -8.01 -27.12 3.71
CA ALA A 19 -9.38 -27.55 3.39
C ALA A 19 -10.31 -26.39 2.97
N LEU A 20 -10.01 -25.15 3.38
CA LEU A 20 -10.73 -23.96 2.94
C LEU A 20 -10.22 -23.42 1.60
N ALA A 21 -9.04 -23.84 1.12
CA ALA A 21 -8.47 -23.35 -0.13
C ALA A 21 -9.33 -23.73 -1.34
N ASP A 22 -9.90 -24.94 -1.35
CA ASP A 22 -10.77 -25.45 -2.42
C ASP A 22 -12.06 -24.62 -2.57
N LEU A 23 -12.53 -24.00 -1.49
CA LEU A 23 -13.70 -23.11 -1.50
C LEU A 23 -13.40 -21.76 -2.17
N ARG A 24 -12.12 -21.45 -2.45
CA ARG A 24 -11.67 -20.17 -3.01
C ARG A 24 -12.29 -18.96 -2.26
N PRO A 25 -12.10 -18.85 -0.94
CA PRO A 25 -12.81 -17.89 -0.09
C PRO A 25 -12.63 -16.43 -0.55
N MET A 26 -11.45 -16.08 -1.08
CA MET A 26 -11.18 -14.75 -1.63
C MET A 26 -12.02 -14.43 -2.88
N LEU A 27 -12.26 -15.42 -3.75
CA LEU A 27 -13.09 -15.27 -4.93
C LEU A 27 -14.57 -15.10 -4.55
N LEU A 28 -15.07 -15.98 -3.66
CA LEU A 28 -16.44 -15.90 -3.15
C LEU A 28 -16.70 -14.55 -2.46
N LEU A 29 -15.79 -14.12 -1.59
CA LEU A 29 -15.90 -12.83 -0.92
C LEU A 29 -15.82 -11.66 -1.89
N SER A 30 -14.97 -11.73 -2.92
CA SER A 30 -14.91 -10.70 -3.97
C SER A 30 -16.22 -10.60 -4.75
N ALA A 31 -16.83 -11.72 -5.11
CA ALA A 31 -18.12 -11.76 -5.80
C ALA A 31 -19.25 -11.19 -4.92
N MET A 32 -19.32 -11.60 -3.65
CA MET A 32 -20.30 -11.06 -2.70
C MET A 32 -20.08 -9.57 -2.44
N ALA A 33 -18.82 -9.14 -2.27
CA ALA A 33 -18.46 -7.74 -2.08
C ALA A 33 -18.81 -6.87 -3.29
N MET A 34 -18.59 -7.39 -4.51
CA MET A 34 -19.01 -6.76 -5.76
C MET A 34 -20.52 -6.56 -5.79
N ALA A 35 -21.30 -7.63 -5.57
CA ALA A 35 -22.77 -7.57 -5.59
C ALA A 35 -23.33 -6.57 -4.58
N LEU A 36 -22.85 -6.62 -3.32
CA LEU A 36 -23.25 -5.68 -2.27
C LEU A 36 -22.81 -4.23 -2.58
N GLY A 37 -21.62 -4.06 -3.15
CA GLY A 37 -21.10 -2.75 -3.54
C GLY A 37 -21.89 -2.10 -4.69
N LEU A 38 -22.35 -2.91 -5.64
CA LEU A 38 -23.20 -2.48 -6.76
C LEU A 38 -24.65 -2.22 -6.33
N ALA A 39 -25.16 -2.87 -5.29
CA ALA A 39 -26.48 -2.59 -4.72
C ALA A 39 -26.48 -1.37 -3.80
N ALA A 40 -25.34 -1.04 -3.16
CA ALA A 40 -25.28 0.01 -2.15
C ALA A 40 -25.36 1.44 -2.74
N ARG A 41 -26.14 2.30 -2.07
CA ARG A 41 -26.12 3.77 -2.26
C ARG A 41 -24.79 4.34 -1.80
N ARG A 42 -24.28 5.37 -2.48
CA ARG A 42 -22.92 5.89 -2.30
C ARG A 42 -22.92 7.41 -2.23
N ALA A 43 -22.01 7.99 -1.44
CA ALA A 43 -21.88 9.44 -1.31
C ALA A 43 -21.35 10.08 -2.61
N THR A 44 -20.41 9.41 -3.28
CA THR A 44 -19.83 9.85 -4.56
C THR A 44 -20.39 9.01 -5.72
N PRO A 45 -20.79 9.62 -6.85
CA PRO A 45 -21.24 8.88 -8.02
C PRO A 45 -20.19 7.90 -8.54
N ARG A 46 -20.60 6.69 -8.95
CA ARG A 46 -19.67 5.67 -9.47
C ARG A 46 -18.86 6.14 -10.67
N GLY A 47 -19.50 6.91 -11.55
CA GLY A 47 -18.83 7.48 -12.73
C GLY A 47 -17.65 8.38 -12.33
N GLU A 48 -17.76 9.13 -11.24
CA GLU A 48 -16.66 9.97 -10.75
C GLU A 48 -15.51 9.12 -10.19
N VAL A 49 -15.83 8.03 -9.48
CA VAL A 49 -14.82 7.10 -8.94
C VAL A 49 -14.01 6.44 -10.05
N PHE A 50 -14.68 5.83 -11.03
CA PHE A 50 -14.03 5.03 -12.08
C PHE A 50 -13.50 5.84 -13.26
N ARG A 51 -13.90 7.12 -13.39
CA ARG A 51 -13.26 8.07 -14.33
C ARG A 51 -12.17 8.91 -13.67
N HIS A 52 -11.95 8.76 -12.36
CA HIS A 52 -10.90 9.50 -11.67
C HIS A 52 -9.52 9.15 -12.27
N PRO A 53 -8.65 10.14 -12.52
CA PRO A 53 -7.34 9.88 -13.14
C PRO A 53 -6.49 8.80 -12.46
N ILE A 54 -6.56 8.68 -11.13
CA ILE A 54 -5.88 7.62 -10.38
C ILE A 54 -6.37 6.23 -10.82
N PHE A 55 -7.68 6.00 -10.90
CA PHE A 55 -8.22 4.71 -11.33
C PHE A 55 -7.93 4.44 -12.81
N VAL A 56 -8.06 5.47 -13.66
CA VAL A 56 -7.79 5.34 -15.10
C VAL A 56 -6.34 4.94 -15.35
N TRP A 57 -5.35 5.62 -14.76
CA TRP A 57 -3.94 5.27 -14.94
C TRP A 57 -3.58 3.91 -14.33
N LEU A 58 -4.27 3.50 -13.25
CA LEU A 58 -4.14 2.15 -12.69
C LEU A 58 -4.66 1.09 -13.67
N ALA A 59 -5.85 1.32 -14.26
CA ALA A 59 -6.41 0.43 -15.26
C ALA A 59 -5.55 0.38 -16.52
N VAL A 60 -5.04 1.52 -17.00
CA VAL A 60 -4.12 1.58 -18.15
C VAL A 60 -2.85 0.79 -17.87
N PHE A 61 -2.22 0.97 -16.70
CA PHE A 61 -1.02 0.22 -16.32
C PHE A 61 -1.28 -1.29 -16.28
N ILE A 62 -2.41 -1.72 -15.70
CA ILE A 62 -2.81 -3.13 -15.62
C ILE A 62 -3.13 -3.73 -17.00
N LEU A 63 -3.89 -3.01 -17.83
CA LEU A 63 -4.32 -3.50 -19.13
C LEU A 63 -3.18 -3.50 -20.17
N LEU A 64 -2.10 -2.79 -19.91
CA LEU A 64 -0.88 -2.85 -20.72
C LEU A 64 -0.12 -4.17 -20.56
N GLN A 65 -0.19 -4.81 -19.39
CA GLN A 65 0.60 -6.00 -19.05
C GLN A 65 0.42 -7.18 -20.03
N PRO A 66 -0.80 -7.57 -20.45
CA PRO A 66 -0.94 -8.62 -21.46
C PRO A 66 -0.38 -8.23 -22.83
N ILE A 67 -0.32 -6.94 -23.16
CA ILE A 67 0.23 -6.45 -24.43
C ILE A 67 1.74 -6.68 -24.48
N THR A 68 2.45 -6.58 -23.35
CA THR A 68 3.91 -6.72 -23.30
C THR A 68 4.37 -8.16 -23.53
N VAL A 69 3.48 -9.15 -23.40
CA VAL A 69 3.76 -10.58 -23.64
C VAL A 69 3.06 -11.14 -24.87
N LEU A 70 2.38 -10.31 -25.68
CA LEU A 70 1.68 -10.77 -26.90
C LEU A 70 2.64 -11.42 -27.90
N HIS A 71 3.91 -10.98 -27.94
CA HIS A 71 4.94 -11.56 -28.81
C HIS A 71 5.23 -13.03 -28.49
N SER A 72 5.00 -13.46 -27.24
CA SER A 72 5.11 -14.85 -26.79
C SER A 72 3.88 -15.70 -27.17
N GLY A 73 2.82 -15.08 -27.68
CA GLY A 73 1.61 -15.74 -28.15
C GLY A 73 0.36 -15.43 -27.32
N LEU A 74 -0.82 -15.66 -27.92
CA LEU A 74 -2.11 -15.32 -27.32
C LEU A 74 -2.35 -16.02 -25.98
N GLY A 75 -1.88 -17.26 -25.81
CA GLY A 75 -2.02 -18.01 -24.56
C GLY A 75 -1.34 -17.31 -23.38
N TYR A 76 -0.12 -16.81 -23.58
CA TYR A 76 0.63 -16.05 -22.56
C TYR A 76 -0.08 -14.74 -22.22
N ALA A 77 -0.53 -14.00 -23.24
CA ALA A 77 -1.28 -12.77 -23.03
C ALA A 77 -2.58 -12.98 -22.24
N VAL A 78 -3.31 -14.08 -22.46
CA VAL A 78 -4.50 -14.41 -21.67
C VAL A 78 -4.14 -14.72 -20.21
N GLN A 79 -3.07 -15.49 -19.97
CA GLN A 79 -2.61 -15.78 -18.61
C GLN A 79 -2.19 -14.50 -17.87
N GLU A 80 -1.45 -13.62 -18.54
CA GLU A 80 -1.03 -12.33 -18.01
C GLU A 80 -2.24 -11.44 -17.71
N PHE A 81 -3.20 -11.37 -18.63
CA PHE A 81 -4.45 -10.64 -18.43
C PHE A 81 -5.20 -11.14 -17.20
N LEU A 82 -5.39 -12.46 -17.05
CA LEU A 82 -6.10 -13.05 -15.91
C LEU A 82 -5.37 -12.80 -14.58
N TYR A 83 -4.03 -12.84 -14.58
CA TYR A 83 -3.22 -12.50 -13.40
C TYR A 83 -3.46 -11.05 -12.97
N TRP A 84 -3.31 -10.10 -13.89
CA TRP A 84 -3.44 -8.67 -13.59
C TRP A 84 -4.88 -8.20 -13.36
N LEU A 85 -5.86 -8.90 -13.96
CA LEU A 85 -7.28 -8.65 -13.73
C LEU A 85 -7.66 -8.79 -12.25
N ASN A 86 -7.01 -9.69 -11.50
CA ASN A 86 -7.26 -9.85 -10.07
C ASN A 86 -6.97 -8.56 -9.28
N TYR A 87 -5.90 -7.84 -9.62
CA TYR A 87 -5.55 -6.56 -8.99
C TYR A 87 -6.55 -5.46 -9.35
N LEU A 88 -6.98 -5.40 -10.62
CA LEU A 88 -7.99 -4.44 -11.06
C LEU A 88 -9.34 -4.68 -10.38
N LEU A 89 -9.77 -5.94 -10.31
CA LEU A 89 -11.00 -6.34 -9.62
C LEU A 89 -10.91 -6.04 -8.12
N PHE A 90 -9.77 -6.34 -7.48
CA PHE A 90 -9.55 -6.01 -6.08
C PHE A 90 -9.71 -4.51 -5.81
N VAL A 91 -9.06 -3.66 -6.60
CA VAL A 91 -9.18 -2.20 -6.47
C VAL A 91 -10.61 -1.75 -6.72
N ALA A 92 -11.26 -2.25 -7.76
CA ALA A 92 -12.64 -1.89 -8.09
C ALA A 92 -13.62 -2.29 -6.97
N VAL A 93 -13.53 -3.51 -6.45
CA VAL A 93 -14.35 -4.01 -5.34
C VAL A 93 -14.09 -3.21 -4.07
N SER A 94 -12.83 -2.96 -3.74
CA SER A 94 -12.43 -2.14 -2.58
C SER A 94 -13.04 -0.75 -2.66
N LEU A 95 -12.93 -0.12 -3.84
CA LEU A 95 -13.54 1.16 -4.11
C LEU A 95 -15.06 1.11 -4.02
N LEU A 96 -15.74 0.04 -4.44
CA LEU A 96 -17.19 -0.12 -4.30
C LEU A 96 -17.65 -0.22 -2.83
N LEU A 97 -16.87 -0.90 -2.00
CA LEU A 97 -17.17 -1.05 -0.57
C LEU A 97 -17.00 0.28 0.19
N MET A 98 -15.92 1.03 -0.09
CA MET A 98 -15.58 2.31 0.58
C MET A 98 -16.43 3.49 0.11
N ARG A 99 -17.73 3.43 0.39
CA ARG A 99 -18.75 4.37 -0.10
C ARG A 99 -19.00 5.62 0.77
N ASN A 100 -18.49 5.60 2.00
CA ASN A 100 -18.61 6.67 2.99
C ASN A 100 -17.51 6.51 4.05
N GLU A 101 -17.42 7.47 4.97
CA GLU A 101 -16.40 7.50 6.01
C GLU A 101 -16.40 6.24 6.90
N ALA A 102 -17.58 5.81 7.37
CA ALA A 102 -17.71 4.61 8.20
C ALA A 102 -17.25 3.33 7.46
N ALA A 103 -17.49 3.26 6.16
CA ALA A 103 -17.03 2.15 5.33
C ALA A 103 -15.50 2.15 5.19
N VAL A 104 -14.85 3.30 5.01
CA VAL A 104 -13.38 3.43 5.02
C VAL A 104 -12.82 3.01 6.37
N ALA A 105 -13.41 3.47 7.48
CA ALA A 105 -12.99 3.07 8.82
C ALA A 105 -13.11 1.55 9.04
N SER A 106 -14.22 0.95 8.60
CA SER A 106 -14.44 -0.49 8.67
C SER A 106 -13.43 -1.26 7.81
N TYR A 107 -13.14 -0.77 6.61
CA TYR A 107 -12.17 -1.35 5.68
C TYR A 107 -10.75 -1.34 6.24
N VAL A 108 -10.29 -0.17 6.70
CA VAL A 108 -8.96 -0.01 7.29
C VAL A 108 -8.81 -0.84 8.57
N ARG A 109 -9.85 -0.95 9.41
CA ARG A 109 -9.82 -1.86 10.59
C ARG A 109 -9.68 -3.32 10.18
N GLY A 110 -10.36 -3.76 9.12
CA GLY A 110 -10.23 -5.12 8.59
C GLY A 110 -8.82 -5.40 8.09
N MET A 111 -8.25 -4.48 7.30
CA MET A 111 -6.86 -4.52 6.85
C MET A 111 -5.89 -4.60 8.03
N MET A 112 -6.01 -3.71 9.02
CA MET A 112 -5.15 -3.70 10.20
C MET A 112 -5.24 -5.00 11.00
N ALA A 113 -6.45 -5.54 11.21
CA ALA A 113 -6.64 -6.77 11.95
C ALA A 113 -6.06 -7.99 11.21
N GLY A 114 -6.26 -8.09 9.90
CA GLY A 114 -5.69 -9.17 9.08
C GLY A 114 -4.16 -9.09 9.05
N ALA A 115 -3.61 -7.89 8.88
CA ALA A 115 -2.17 -7.65 8.91
C ALA A 115 -1.56 -8.01 10.27
N LEU A 116 -2.14 -7.53 11.38
CA LEU A 116 -1.64 -7.82 12.73
C LEU A 116 -1.72 -9.31 13.08
N PHE A 117 -2.71 -10.05 12.55
CA PHE A 117 -2.74 -11.49 12.70
C PHE A 117 -1.50 -12.14 12.07
N ILE A 118 -1.21 -11.81 10.81
CA ILE A 118 -0.05 -12.37 10.09
C ILE A 118 1.26 -11.98 10.78
N ILE A 119 1.36 -10.74 11.25
CA ILE A 119 2.54 -10.25 11.98
C ILE A 119 2.70 -11.00 13.31
N GLY A 120 1.62 -11.16 14.07
CA GLY A 120 1.63 -11.96 15.30
C GLY A 120 2.02 -13.42 15.03
N PHE A 121 1.45 -14.02 13.99
CA PHE A 121 1.78 -15.39 13.58
C PHE A 121 3.26 -15.54 13.24
N GLY A 122 3.83 -14.60 12.47
CA GLY A 122 5.26 -14.62 12.12
C GLY A 122 6.19 -14.52 13.33
N ILE A 123 5.82 -13.71 14.34
CA ILE A 123 6.56 -13.63 15.60
C ILE A 123 6.46 -14.95 16.37
N LEU A 124 5.25 -15.50 16.51
CA LEU A 124 5.04 -16.76 17.22
C LEU A 124 5.77 -17.93 16.55
N ALA A 125 5.80 -17.97 15.22
CA ALA A 125 6.53 -19.00 14.48
C ALA A 125 8.03 -18.97 14.79
N VAL A 126 8.64 -17.78 14.92
CA VAL A 126 10.04 -17.66 15.32
C VAL A 126 10.23 -18.09 16.77
N ILE A 127 9.39 -17.63 17.69
CA ILE A 127 9.50 -17.96 19.13
C ILE A 127 9.35 -19.46 19.40
N ASN A 128 8.46 -20.12 18.67
CA ASN A 128 8.16 -21.55 18.86
C ASN A 128 8.91 -22.44 17.87
N GLU A 129 9.87 -21.88 17.11
CA GLU A 129 10.68 -22.61 16.12
C GLU A 129 9.85 -23.43 15.13
N TRP A 130 8.70 -22.87 14.71
CA TRP A 130 7.83 -23.54 13.76
C TRP A 130 8.51 -23.68 12.40
N PRO A 131 8.26 -24.76 11.64
CA PRO A 131 8.90 -25.00 10.34
C PRO A 131 8.76 -23.86 9.33
N GLN A 132 7.71 -23.05 9.46
CA GLN A 132 7.45 -21.90 8.60
C GLN A 132 8.39 -20.71 8.85
N ALA A 133 9.03 -20.63 10.02
CA ALA A 133 10.05 -19.62 10.32
C ALA A 133 11.41 -20.01 9.72
N VAL A 134 11.45 -20.15 8.40
CA VAL A 134 12.65 -20.62 7.66
C VAL A 134 13.85 -19.75 7.99
N GLY A 135 14.91 -20.38 8.50
CA GLY A 135 16.13 -19.69 8.95
C GLY A 135 15.93 -18.84 10.19
N GLY A 136 14.94 -19.13 11.04
CA GLY A 136 14.67 -18.37 12.27
C GLY A 136 14.11 -16.97 12.03
N ARG A 137 13.50 -16.74 10.86
CA ARG A 137 13.06 -15.41 10.41
C ARG A 137 11.54 -15.34 10.30
N ALA A 138 10.96 -14.24 10.79
CA ALA A 138 9.54 -13.98 10.69
C ALA A 138 9.12 -13.60 9.26
N GLY A 139 8.09 -14.24 8.74
CA GLY A 139 7.53 -14.01 7.39
C GLY A 139 7.32 -15.32 6.63
N ALA A 140 7.14 -15.24 5.30
CA ALA A 140 6.93 -16.40 4.42
C ALA A 140 5.56 -17.10 4.60
N TYR A 141 4.45 -16.36 4.57
CA TYR A 141 3.08 -16.88 4.71
C TYR A 141 2.18 -16.48 3.56
N GLY A 142 1.68 -17.45 2.78
CA GLY A 142 0.77 -17.18 1.68
C GLY A 142 1.36 -16.19 0.68
N MET A 143 0.63 -15.12 0.37
CA MET A 143 1.07 -14.04 -0.52
C MET A 143 2.28 -13.23 -0.02
N TYR A 144 2.69 -13.41 1.25
CA TYR A 144 3.92 -12.83 1.77
C TYR A 144 5.02 -13.88 1.67
N GLU A 145 5.46 -14.19 0.46
CA GLU A 145 6.25 -15.38 0.09
C GLU A 145 7.58 -15.48 0.84
N ASN A 146 8.11 -14.36 1.32
CA ASN A 146 9.36 -14.30 2.06
C ASN A 146 9.35 -13.20 3.13
N HIS A 147 10.44 -13.09 3.88
CA HIS A 147 10.58 -12.16 5.00
C HIS A 147 10.61 -10.67 4.58
N ASN A 148 10.92 -10.38 3.31
CA ASN A 148 10.81 -9.02 2.77
C ASN A 148 9.35 -8.63 2.56
N ASP A 149 8.52 -9.52 2.03
CA ASP A 149 7.09 -9.28 1.79
C ASP A 149 6.36 -9.03 3.10
N TYR A 150 6.75 -9.77 4.12
CA TYR A 150 6.33 -9.54 5.50
C TYR A 150 6.68 -8.13 6.00
N SER A 151 7.85 -7.58 5.60
CA SER A 151 8.19 -6.18 5.92
C SER A 151 7.33 -5.17 5.15
N PHE A 152 6.95 -5.45 3.89
CA PHE A 152 6.03 -4.60 3.12
C PHE A 152 4.65 -4.52 3.80
N LEU A 153 4.14 -5.65 4.30
CA LEU A 153 2.91 -5.69 5.09
C LEU A 153 2.99 -4.79 6.32
N ILE A 154 4.11 -4.84 7.05
CA ILE A 154 4.32 -4.01 8.25
C ILE A 154 4.34 -2.53 7.88
N ILE A 155 5.15 -2.15 6.88
CA ILE A 155 5.26 -0.78 6.37
C ILE A 155 3.89 -0.27 5.88
N GLN A 156 3.08 -1.16 5.31
CA GLN A 156 1.74 -0.79 4.88
C GLN A 156 0.85 -0.36 6.06
N VAL A 157 0.91 -1.08 7.19
CA VAL A 157 -0.09 -0.95 8.27
C VAL A 157 0.30 0.04 9.37
N VAL A 158 1.60 0.26 9.60
CA VAL A 158 2.12 1.09 10.70
C VAL A 158 1.55 2.53 10.69
N PRO A 159 1.50 3.27 9.57
CA PRO A 159 0.94 4.62 9.57
C PRO A 159 -0.55 4.65 9.92
N PHE A 160 -1.31 3.62 9.56
CA PHE A 160 -2.72 3.50 9.90
C PHE A 160 -2.94 3.21 11.38
N LEU A 161 -2.12 2.33 11.98
CA LEU A 161 -2.14 2.06 13.42
C LEU A 161 -1.82 3.33 14.22
N TYR A 162 -0.79 4.07 13.80
CA TYR A 162 -0.42 5.34 14.41
C TYR A 162 -1.56 6.36 14.35
N MET A 163 -2.14 6.56 13.17
CA MET A 163 -3.23 7.51 12.97
C MET A 163 -4.49 7.12 13.73
N ALA A 164 -4.88 5.85 13.70
CA ALA A 164 -5.99 5.33 14.47
C ALA A 164 -5.79 5.55 15.98
N ARG A 165 -4.56 5.37 16.47
CA ARG A 165 -4.22 5.61 17.89
C ARG A 165 -4.36 7.09 18.23
N LYS A 166 -3.83 7.96 17.38
CA LYS A 166 -3.90 9.42 17.54
C LYS A 166 -5.34 9.94 17.60
N THR A 167 -6.23 9.39 16.77
CA THR A 167 -7.64 9.85 16.70
C THR A 167 -8.59 9.10 17.63
N SER A 168 -8.18 7.98 18.22
CA SER A 168 -9.03 7.20 19.13
C SER A 168 -9.34 7.98 20.40
N GLN A 169 -10.59 7.89 20.88
CA GLN A 169 -11.01 8.44 22.18
C GLN A 169 -10.94 7.40 23.31
N SER A 170 -10.89 6.10 22.97
CA SER A 170 -10.83 5.01 23.97
C SER A 170 -9.38 4.74 24.38
N VAL A 171 -9.11 4.80 25.69
CA VAL A 171 -7.79 4.48 26.29
C VAL A 171 -7.39 3.04 26.00
N ILE A 172 -8.34 2.09 26.12
CA ILE A 172 -8.10 0.67 25.80
C ILE A 172 -7.70 0.53 24.34
N MET A 173 -8.41 1.18 23.41
CA MET A 173 -8.05 1.12 22.00
C MET A 173 -6.70 1.79 21.71
N ARG A 174 -6.36 2.88 22.39
CA ARG A 174 -5.03 3.51 22.27
C ARG A 174 -3.93 2.57 22.72
N PHE A 175 -4.17 1.81 23.79
CA PHE A 175 -3.24 0.79 24.28
C PHE A 175 -3.10 -0.37 23.28
N LEU A 176 -4.22 -0.95 22.80
CA LEU A 176 -4.20 -2.03 21.81
C LEU A 176 -3.49 -1.62 20.50
N LEU A 177 -3.71 -0.38 20.04
CA LEU A 177 -3.03 0.15 18.86
C LEU A 177 -1.54 0.41 19.11
N ALA A 178 -1.16 0.81 20.33
CA ALA A 178 0.26 0.91 20.72
C ALA A 178 0.93 -0.46 20.77
N LEU A 179 0.23 -1.48 21.28
CA LEU A 179 0.68 -2.86 21.23
C LEU A 179 0.84 -3.35 19.79
N GLY A 180 -0.11 -3.02 18.90
CA GLY A 180 0.03 -3.33 17.47
C GLY A 180 1.25 -2.67 16.80
N LEU A 181 1.57 -1.42 17.16
CA LEU A 181 2.80 -0.76 16.70
C LEU A 181 4.06 -1.46 17.22
N LEU A 182 4.05 -1.88 18.50
CA LEU A 182 5.15 -2.66 19.07
C LEU A 182 5.30 -4.02 18.37
N THR A 183 4.19 -4.72 18.10
CA THR A 183 4.15 -5.97 17.32
C THR A 183 4.77 -5.77 15.94
N CYS A 184 4.48 -4.67 15.24
CA CYS A 184 5.10 -4.33 13.96
C CYS A 184 6.62 -4.13 14.07
N ALA A 185 7.09 -3.42 15.09
CA ALA A 185 8.51 -3.19 15.33
C ALA A 185 9.26 -4.50 15.62
N VAL A 186 8.71 -5.34 16.51
CA VAL A 186 9.26 -6.66 16.84
C VAL A 186 9.25 -7.58 15.60
N GLY A 187 8.15 -7.60 14.86
CA GLY A 187 8.06 -8.37 13.61
C GLY A 187 9.13 -7.97 12.60
N THR A 188 9.40 -6.68 12.44
CA THR A 188 10.44 -6.19 11.52
C THR A 188 11.83 -6.65 11.97
N LEU A 189 12.14 -6.59 13.27
CA LEU A 189 13.40 -7.11 13.82
C LEU A 189 13.53 -8.61 13.55
N LEU A 190 12.49 -9.40 13.84
CA LEU A 190 12.52 -10.86 13.64
C LEU A 190 12.51 -11.27 12.16
N SER A 191 12.12 -10.39 11.22
CA SER A 191 12.20 -10.70 9.78
C SER A 191 13.64 -10.78 9.24
N LEU A 192 14.60 -10.18 9.96
CA LEU A 192 15.96 -9.93 9.52
C LEU A 192 16.05 -9.25 8.13
N SER A 193 15.01 -8.52 7.70
CA SER A 193 15.02 -7.74 6.46
C SER A 193 15.73 -6.41 6.69
N ARG A 194 16.94 -6.25 6.12
CA ARG A 194 17.72 -4.99 6.15
C ARG A 194 16.96 -3.85 5.47
N GLY A 195 16.38 -4.11 4.30
CA GLY A 195 15.54 -3.15 3.58
C GLY A 195 14.26 -2.80 4.35
N GLY A 196 13.65 -3.77 5.03
CA GLY A 196 12.50 -3.54 5.91
C GLY A 196 12.84 -2.60 7.08
N MET A 197 13.98 -2.79 7.74
CA MET A 197 14.42 -1.92 8.84
C MET A 197 14.70 -0.49 8.37
N LEU A 198 15.41 -0.33 7.26
CA LEU A 198 15.67 1.01 6.67
C LEU A 198 14.36 1.73 6.33
N ALA A 199 13.41 1.02 5.73
CA ALA A 199 12.10 1.58 5.40
C ALA A 199 11.27 1.93 6.65
N LEU A 200 11.34 1.13 7.72
CA LEU A 200 10.65 1.42 8.98
C LEU A 200 11.22 2.67 9.68
N VAL A 201 12.55 2.87 9.65
CA VAL A 201 13.19 4.08 10.18
C VAL A 201 12.78 5.32 9.36
N LEU A 202 12.79 5.22 8.03
CA LEU A 202 12.26 6.29 7.16
C LEU A 202 10.78 6.57 7.46
N GLU A 203 9.98 5.52 7.60
CA GLU A 203 8.56 5.64 7.90
C GLU A 203 8.30 6.33 9.23
N ALA A 204 9.06 5.99 10.28
CA ALA A 204 9.00 6.68 11.56
C ALA A 204 9.35 8.18 11.41
N ALA A 205 10.34 8.52 10.58
CA ALA A 205 10.65 9.93 10.28
C ALA A 205 9.50 10.62 9.54
N LEU A 206 8.86 9.95 8.58
CA LEU A 206 7.69 10.47 7.88
C LEU A 206 6.48 10.62 8.81
N ILE A 207 6.28 9.72 9.78
CA ILE A 207 5.28 9.87 10.85
C ILE A 207 5.56 11.11 11.69
N ILE A 208 6.83 11.38 12.04
CA ILE A 208 7.20 12.60 12.76
C ILE A 208 6.92 13.85 11.91
N LEU A 209 7.26 13.83 10.63
CA LEU A 209 7.18 15.01 9.77
C LEU A 209 5.76 15.33 9.28
N ILE A 210 4.99 14.30 8.92
CA ILE A 210 3.67 14.40 8.28
C ILE A 210 2.56 14.04 9.28
N GLY A 211 2.81 13.07 10.16
CA GLY A 211 1.79 12.50 11.03
C GLY A 211 1.57 13.23 12.35
N MET A 212 2.64 13.74 12.96
CA MET A 212 2.61 14.51 14.20
C MET A 212 2.28 15.99 13.94
N ASP A 213 1.61 16.64 14.88
CA ASP A 213 1.35 18.09 14.82
C ASP A 213 2.28 18.85 15.78
N GLY A 214 2.46 20.15 15.54
CA GLY A 214 3.25 21.05 16.39
C GLY A 214 4.76 21.01 16.15
N ARG A 215 5.47 22.12 16.45
CA ARG A 215 6.91 22.28 16.17
C ARG A 215 7.80 21.36 17.02
N LYS A 216 7.36 21.00 18.23
CA LYS A 216 8.09 20.12 19.15
C LYS A 216 8.30 18.70 18.61
N ARG A 217 7.56 18.28 17.57
CA ARG A 217 7.75 16.98 16.91
C ARG A 217 9.17 16.76 16.40
N LEU A 218 9.85 17.84 15.98
CA LEU A 218 11.22 17.77 15.44
C LEU A 218 12.25 17.32 16.48
N LEU A 219 11.96 17.45 17.78
CA LEU A 219 12.81 16.96 18.86
C LEU A 219 12.93 15.42 18.87
N TRP A 220 12.01 14.71 18.20
CA TRP A 220 12.08 13.26 18.05
C TRP A 220 13.04 12.81 16.94
N LEU A 221 13.45 13.68 16.02
CA LEU A 221 14.34 13.29 14.92
C LEU A 221 15.75 12.87 15.40
N PRO A 222 16.41 13.59 16.33
CA PRO A 222 17.69 13.13 16.89
C PRO A 222 17.56 11.80 17.65
N ILE A 223 16.47 11.62 18.41
CA ILE A 223 16.19 10.38 19.13
C ILE A 223 16.01 9.23 18.13
N LEU A 224 15.22 9.45 17.08
CA LEU A 224 15.03 8.48 16.01
C LEU A 224 16.34 8.19 15.27
N ALA A 225 17.21 9.18 15.05
CA ALA A 225 18.49 8.95 14.41
C ALA A 225 19.36 8.00 15.24
N ILE A 226 19.43 8.19 16.56
CA ILE A 226 20.20 7.34 17.47
C ILE A 226 19.58 5.92 17.54
N VAL A 227 18.29 5.82 17.84
CA VAL A 227 17.59 4.53 17.98
C VAL A 227 17.54 3.79 16.64
N GLY A 228 17.31 4.51 15.55
CA GLY A 228 17.28 3.98 14.20
C GLY A 228 18.65 3.46 13.76
N ALA A 229 19.73 4.20 14.01
CA ALA A 229 21.09 3.74 13.73
C ALA A 229 21.43 2.46 14.52
N ALA A 230 21.08 2.41 15.81
CA ALA A 230 21.26 1.22 16.63
C ALA A 230 20.44 0.03 16.12
N ALA A 231 19.17 0.24 15.76
CA ALA A 231 18.30 -0.81 15.22
C ALA A 231 18.79 -1.33 13.85
N ILE A 232 19.27 -0.45 12.98
CA ILE A 232 19.89 -0.82 11.70
C ILE A 232 21.16 -1.62 11.95
N GLY A 233 22.06 -1.15 12.82
CA GLY A 233 23.30 -1.86 13.17
C GLY A 233 23.01 -3.26 13.71
N LEU A 234 22.06 -3.38 14.62
CA LEU A 234 21.62 -4.67 15.16
C LEU A 234 21.04 -5.59 14.07
N GLN A 235 20.21 -5.05 13.17
CA GLN A 235 19.62 -5.81 12.08
C GLN A 235 20.69 -6.36 11.12
N PHE A 236 21.72 -5.57 10.83
CA PHE A 236 22.83 -6.00 9.99
C PHE A 236 23.70 -7.05 10.68
N ALA A 237 24.03 -6.86 11.97
CA ALA A 237 24.79 -7.83 12.75
C ALA A 237 24.07 -9.19 12.82
N LYS A 238 22.79 -9.20 13.25
CA LYS A 238 21.99 -10.43 13.33
C LYS A 238 21.78 -11.08 11.97
N ARG A 239 21.66 -10.28 10.90
CA ARG A 239 21.53 -10.84 9.55
C ARG A 239 22.82 -11.52 9.10
N ALA A 240 23.99 -10.96 9.42
CA ALA A 240 25.28 -11.57 9.13
C ALA A 240 25.46 -12.89 9.90
N GLU A 241 25.17 -12.91 11.21
CA GLU A 241 25.17 -14.13 12.02
C GLU A 241 24.26 -15.23 11.43
N ASN A 242 23.08 -14.83 10.95
CA ASN A 242 22.10 -15.73 10.35
C ASN A 242 22.50 -16.29 8.97
N GLN A 243 23.47 -15.67 8.27
CA GLN A 243 23.98 -16.16 6.97
C GLN A 243 25.16 -17.11 7.12
N GLY A 244 25.85 -17.11 8.26
CA GLY A 244 27.06 -17.90 8.49
C GLY A 244 28.20 -17.53 7.53
N ASP A 245 29.22 -18.38 7.45
CA ASP A 245 30.42 -18.15 6.63
C ASP A 245 30.22 -18.37 5.12
N ASN A 246 29.06 -18.89 4.71
CA ASN A 246 28.79 -19.31 3.32
C ASN A 246 28.23 -18.21 2.42
N TYR A 247 27.93 -17.02 2.95
CA TYR A 247 27.38 -15.92 2.14
C TYR A 247 27.76 -14.56 2.74
N THR A 248 28.66 -13.86 2.07
CA THR A 248 29.21 -12.58 2.55
C THR A 248 28.35 -11.38 2.13
N ALA A 249 28.59 -10.23 2.75
CA ALA A 249 27.99 -8.97 2.32
C ALA A 249 28.41 -8.59 0.88
N ALA A 250 29.63 -8.96 0.46
CA ALA A 250 30.12 -8.76 -0.90
C ALA A 250 29.34 -9.64 -1.90
N ASP A 251 29.00 -10.88 -1.53
CA ASP A 251 28.16 -11.76 -2.36
C ASP A 251 26.75 -11.19 -2.53
N ALA A 252 26.22 -10.52 -1.49
CA ALA A 252 24.92 -9.84 -1.56
C ALA A 252 24.92 -8.59 -2.46
N GLU A 253 26.02 -7.84 -2.47
CA GLU A 253 26.18 -6.62 -3.27
C GLU A 253 26.48 -6.95 -4.74
N ASN A 254 27.41 -7.87 -4.99
CA ASN A 254 27.70 -8.42 -6.31
C ASN A 254 26.45 -9.06 -6.93
N SER A 255 25.62 -9.73 -6.11
CA SER A 255 24.37 -10.33 -6.56
C SER A 255 23.38 -9.32 -7.18
N ARG A 256 23.31 -8.08 -6.70
CA ARG A 256 22.41 -7.07 -7.30
C ARG A 256 22.98 -6.44 -8.56
N LEU A 257 24.29 -6.24 -8.59
CA LEU A 257 24.97 -5.64 -9.74
C LEU A 257 24.83 -6.50 -11.00
N GLU A 258 24.93 -7.84 -10.87
CA GLU A 258 24.66 -8.78 -11.96
C GLU A 258 23.24 -8.58 -12.53
N LEU A 259 22.24 -8.59 -11.66
CA LEU A 259 20.83 -8.45 -12.03
C LEU A 259 20.55 -7.08 -12.65
N TRP A 260 21.15 -6.01 -12.13
CA TRP A 260 20.96 -4.66 -12.65
C TRP A 260 21.68 -4.42 -13.98
N THR A 261 22.81 -5.08 -14.18
CA THR A 261 23.51 -5.09 -15.47
C THR A 261 22.66 -5.78 -16.53
N ALA A 262 22.14 -6.99 -16.23
CA ALA A 262 21.22 -7.69 -17.12
C ALA A 262 19.95 -6.86 -17.38
N ALA A 263 19.36 -6.26 -16.33
CA ALA A 263 18.20 -5.38 -16.48
C ALA A 263 18.47 -4.20 -17.41
N SER A 264 19.63 -3.56 -17.28
CA SER A 264 20.01 -2.43 -18.13
C SER A 264 20.13 -2.87 -19.59
N ASN A 265 20.77 -4.01 -19.85
CA ASN A 265 20.90 -4.58 -21.19
C ASN A 265 19.52 -4.97 -21.79
N MET A 266 18.61 -5.54 -20.99
CA MET A 266 17.23 -5.84 -21.40
C MET A 266 16.45 -4.58 -21.79
N VAL A 267 16.59 -3.50 -21.01
CA VAL A 267 15.94 -2.22 -21.30
C VAL A 267 16.48 -1.61 -22.59
N LEU A 268 17.78 -1.73 -22.85
CA LEU A 268 18.39 -1.24 -24.09
C LEU A 268 17.95 -2.06 -25.32
N ASP A 269 17.75 -3.37 -25.19
CA ASP A 269 17.29 -4.23 -26.29
C ASP A 269 15.79 -4.02 -26.62
N LYS A 270 14.93 -3.93 -25.59
CA LYS A 270 13.48 -3.74 -25.75
C LYS A 270 12.97 -2.47 -25.04
N PRO A 271 13.34 -1.27 -25.50
CA PRO A 271 13.10 -0.03 -24.76
C PRO A 271 11.62 0.38 -24.63
N LEU A 272 10.77 0.01 -25.59
CA LEU A 272 9.38 0.50 -25.64
C LEU A 272 8.43 -0.28 -24.74
N LEU A 273 8.34 -1.60 -24.95
CA LEU A 273 7.41 -2.49 -24.27
C LEU A 273 8.08 -3.48 -23.32
N GLY A 274 9.42 -3.47 -23.23
CA GLY A 274 10.16 -4.44 -22.44
C GLY A 274 10.12 -5.84 -23.02
N ILE A 275 10.67 -6.78 -22.25
CA ILE A 275 10.74 -8.21 -22.59
C ILE A 275 9.41 -8.92 -22.28
N GLY A 276 8.57 -8.32 -21.44
CA GLY A 276 7.29 -8.86 -21.03
C GLY A 276 7.12 -8.85 -19.51
N SER A 277 5.90 -8.58 -19.05
CA SER A 277 5.60 -8.55 -17.62
C SER A 277 5.96 -9.89 -16.96
N ARG A 278 6.66 -9.83 -15.81
CA ARG A 278 7.11 -10.99 -15.03
C ARG A 278 8.08 -11.93 -15.75
N GLN A 279 8.73 -11.48 -16.83
CA GLN A 279 9.68 -12.31 -17.61
C GLN A 279 11.15 -12.08 -17.23
N PHE A 280 11.48 -11.12 -16.35
CA PHE A 280 12.88 -10.80 -16.03
C PHE A 280 13.69 -12.02 -15.55
N GLY A 281 13.16 -12.77 -14.58
CA GLY A 281 13.89 -13.92 -14.01
C GLY A 281 14.21 -15.01 -15.04
N GLU A 282 13.35 -15.19 -16.04
CA GLU A 282 13.51 -16.18 -17.11
C GLU A 282 14.59 -15.76 -18.12
N TYR A 283 14.54 -14.52 -18.59
CA TYR A 283 15.41 -14.05 -19.67
C TYR A 283 16.69 -13.35 -19.21
N SER A 284 16.85 -13.05 -17.91
CA SER A 284 18.00 -12.30 -17.38
C SER A 284 19.38 -12.84 -17.80
N ARG A 285 19.51 -14.15 -18.04
CA ARG A 285 20.78 -14.80 -18.45
C ARG A 285 21.20 -14.47 -19.88
N ASP A 286 20.26 -14.13 -20.74
CA ASP A 286 20.55 -13.77 -22.13
C ASP A 286 21.19 -12.37 -22.22
N TYR A 287 21.14 -11.61 -21.12
CA TYR A 287 21.54 -10.21 -21.05
C TYR A 287 22.69 -9.95 -20.07
N GLY A 288 23.25 -11.00 -19.44
CA GLY A 288 24.38 -10.87 -18.54
C GLY A 288 24.78 -12.17 -17.87
N GLU A 289 25.99 -12.18 -17.31
CA GLU A 289 26.42 -13.29 -16.46
C GLU A 289 25.65 -13.26 -15.13
N ILE A 290 24.84 -14.30 -14.91
CA ILE A 290 24.03 -14.45 -13.71
C ILE A 290 24.58 -15.64 -12.90
N SER A 291 25.08 -15.34 -11.70
CA SER A 291 25.57 -16.34 -10.74
C SER A 291 24.48 -17.35 -10.39
N HIS A 292 24.88 -18.55 -9.97
CA HIS A 292 23.96 -19.66 -9.70
C HIS A 292 22.79 -19.24 -8.79
N ASP A 293 23.11 -18.51 -7.71
CA ASP A 293 22.15 -18.09 -6.70
C ASP A 293 21.19 -17.00 -7.18
N ASN A 294 21.49 -16.31 -8.28
CA ASN A 294 20.66 -15.25 -8.84
C ASN A 294 19.74 -15.69 -9.96
N ARG A 295 19.94 -16.91 -10.48
CA ARG A 295 19.16 -17.45 -11.58
C ARG A 295 17.67 -17.51 -11.22
N GLY A 296 16.82 -16.93 -12.06
CA GLY A 296 15.38 -16.90 -11.83
C GLY A 296 14.90 -15.85 -10.83
N LYS A 297 15.80 -15.06 -10.23
CA LYS A 297 15.40 -13.97 -9.33
C LYS A 297 14.92 -12.75 -10.11
N ASN A 298 14.12 -11.94 -9.43
CA ASN A 298 13.72 -10.61 -9.90
C ASN A 298 14.89 -9.61 -9.77
N THR A 299 14.71 -8.41 -10.30
CA THR A 299 15.74 -7.34 -10.27
C THR A 299 16.09 -6.82 -8.88
N HIS A 300 15.38 -7.22 -7.82
CA HIS A 300 15.43 -6.58 -6.49
C HIS A 300 15.28 -5.05 -6.51
N ASN A 301 14.65 -4.51 -7.55
CA ASN A 301 14.34 -3.10 -7.72
C ASN A 301 13.07 -2.95 -8.57
N THR A 302 11.98 -2.52 -7.98
CA THR A 302 10.67 -2.46 -8.64
C THR A 302 10.69 -1.59 -9.89
N TYR A 303 11.49 -0.52 -9.91
CA TYR A 303 11.58 0.37 -11.05
C TYR A 303 12.28 -0.30 -12.23
N LEU A 304 13.35 -1.06 -11.97
CA LEU A 304 13.99 -1.89 -12.99
C LEU A 304 13.07 -3.02 -13.44
N GLU A 305 12.36 -3.68 -12.52
CA GLU A 305 11.39 -4.73 -12.86
C GLU A 305 10.29 -4.22 -13.80
N VAL A 306 9.76 -3.03 -13.56
CA VAL A 306 8.75 -2.41 -14.42
C VAL A 306 9.36 -1.99 -15.76
N LEU A 307 10.58 -1.46 -15.77
CA LEU A 307 11.26 -1.05 -17.01
C LEU A 307 11.62 -2.25 -17.89
N THR A 308 12.18 -3.32 -17.31
CA THR A 308 12.54 -4.53 -18.07
C THR A 308 11.30 -5.25 -18.59
N GLY A 309 10.24 -5.32 -17.79
CA GLY A 309 9.01 -6.01 -18.15
C GLY A 309 8.11 -5.23 -19.12
N ASN A 310 8.04 -3.90 -18.98
CA ASN A 310 7.05 -3.07 -19.68
C ASN A 310 7.61 -1.92 -20.50
N GLY A 311 8.94 -1.78 -20.53
CA GLY A 311 9.64 -0.69 -21.22
C GLY A 311 9.28 0.69 -20.68
N ILE A 312 9.69 1.72 -21.43
CA ILE A 312 9.45 3.11 -21.06
C ILE A 312 7.95 3.47 -21.06
N ILE A 313 7.13 2.78 -21.88
CA ILE A 313 5.68 3.03 -21.95
C ILE A 313 5.01 2.60 -20.64
N GLY A 314 5.28 1.36 -20.18
CA GLY A 314 4.72 0.89 -18.92
C GLY A 314 5.30 1.62 -17.71
N PHE A 315 6.57 1.97 -17.74
CA PHE A 315 7.19 2.79 -16.70
C PHE A 315 6.54 4.17 -16.60
N ALA A 316 6.28 4.84 -17.73
CA ALA A 316 5.59 6.12 -17.75
C ALA A 316 4.16 6.02 -17.18
N CYS A 317 3.43 4.94 -17.49
CA CYS A 317 2.11 4.68 -16.90
C CYS A 317 2.19 4.51 -15.38
N PHE A 318 3.17 3.73 -14.90
CA PHE A 318 3.39 3.47 -13.47
C PHE A 318 3.76 4.74 -12.70
N ILE A 319 4.71 5.53 -13.20
CA ILE A 319 5.11 6.81 -12.59
C ILE A 319 3.96 7.82 -12.62
N THR A 320 3.19 7.86 -13.71
CA THR A 320 2.02 8.75 -13.80
C THR A 320 0.97 8.38 -12.76
N LEU A 321 0.67 7.09 -12.57
CA LEU A 321 -0.22 6.61 -11.51
C LEU A 321 0.26 7.08 -10.13
N ILE A 322 1.54 6.85 -9.81
CA ILE A 322 2.15 7.27 -8.54
C ILE A 322 2.02 8.78 -8.36
N ALA A 323 2.37 9.56 -9.38
CA ALA A 323 2.31 11.02 -9.35
C ALA A 323 0.88 11.53 -9.13
N LYS A 324 -0.12 10.92 -9.79
CA LYS A 324 -1.53 11.28 -9.60
C LYS A 324 -2.02 10.93 -8.20
N LEU A 325 -1.60 9.79 -7.64
CA LEU A 325 -1.96 9.40 -6.28
C LEU A 325 -1.35 10.35 -5.24
N ILE A 326 -0.04 10.62 -5.32
CA ILE A 326 0.65 11.57 -4.42
C ILE A 326 0.07 12.98 -4.58
N GLY A 327 -0.12 13.44 -5.81
CA GLY A 327 -0.69 14.76 -6.11
C GLY A 327 -2.11 14.91 -5.57
N GLY A 328 -2.94 13.88 -5.73
CA GLY A 328 -4.29 13.84 -5.17
C GLY A 328 -4.30 13.87 -3.64
N LEU A 329 -3.45 13.06 -3.00
CA LEU A 329 -3.31 13.04 -1.53
C LEU A 329 -2.77 14.36 -0.98
N ARG A 330 -1.84 15.03 -1.68
CA ARG A 330 -1.32 16.36 -1.28
C ARG A 330 -2.39 17.44 -1.49
N GLY A 331 -3.07 17.44 -2.63
CA GLY A 331 -4.14 18.40 -2.94
C GLY A 331 -5.31 18.31 -1.96
N ALA A 332 -5.68 17.09 -1.54
CA ALA A 332 -6.73 16.89 -0.54
C ALA A 332 -6.38 17.45 0.85
N ALA A 333 -5.11 17.74 1.15
CA ALA A 333 -4.72 18.36 2.42
C ALA A 333 -5.30 19.78 2.60
N ALA A 334 -5.52 20.52 1.51
CA ALA A 334 -6.15 21.84 1.56
C ALA A 334 -7.62 21.78 2.03
N LEU A 335 -8.24 20.60 1.94
CA LEU A 335 -9.61 20.34 2.40
C LEU A 335 -9.66 19.89 3.86
N ALA A 336 -8.52 19.79 4.55
CA ALA A 336 -8.47 19.37 5.95
C ALA A 336 -9.23 20.31 6.92
N PRO A 337 -9.20 21.65 6.78
CA PRO A 337 -9.88 22.55 7.71
C PRO A 337 -11.41 22.44 7.69
N THR A 338 -11.99 22.07 6.56
CA THR A 338 -13.45 22.02 6.34
C THR A 338 -13.99 20.61 6.13
N GLY A 339 -13.12 19.59 6.10
CA GLY A 339 -13.51 18.21 5.92
C GLY A 339 -13.33 17.36 7.18
N SER A 340 -13.43 16.03 7.03
CA SER A 340 -13.43 15.11 8.17
C SER A 340 -12.02 14.91 8.78
N PRO A 341 -11.85 15.06 10.11
CA PRO A 341 -10.59 14.76 10.78
C PRO A 341 -10.13 13.30 10.61
N PHE A 342 -11.07 12.36 10.55
CA PHE A 342 -10.74 10.95 10.33
C PHE A 342 -10.20 10.73 8.92
N LEU A 343 -10.85 11.32 7.90
CA LEU A 343 -10.39 11.20 6.51
C LEU A 343 -9.04 11.89 6.31
N GLU A 344 -8.77 13.01 6.98
CA GLU A 344 -7.44 13.62 7.01
C GLU A 344 -6.38 12.69 7.63
N ALA A 345 -6.72 11.99 8.71
CA ALA A 345 -5.83 10.99 9.31
C ALA A 345 -5.55 9.82 8.35
N MET A 346 -6.57 9.32 7.64
CA MET A 346 -6.41 8.28 6.62
C MET A 346 -5.58 8.75 5.42
N ARG A 347 -5.75 10.01 5.00
CA ARG A 347 -4.96 10.63 3.94
C ARG A 347 -3.47 10.69 4.31
N ARG A 348 -3.16 11.14 5.53
CA ARG A 348 -1.78 11.17 6.05
C ARG A 348 -1.19 9.77 6.17
N ALA A 349 -1.93 8.80 6.72
CA ALA A 349 -1.49 7.41 6.80
C ALA A 349 -1.15 6.83 5.42
N THR A 350 -2.05 7.02 4.46
CA THR A 350 -1.87 6.54 3.07
C THR A 350 -0.66 7.20 2.42
N LEU A 351 -0.48 8.52 2.60
CA LEU A 351 0.66 9.24 2.03
C LEU A 351 1.99 8.78 2.62
N ILE A 352 2.06 8.64 3.95
CA ILE A 352 3.27 8.15 4.64
C ILE A 352 3.60 6.74 4.13
N SER A 353 2.63 5.83 4.18
CA SER A 353 2.81 4.43 3.77
C SER A 353 3.23 4.32 2.30
N LEU A 354 2.61 5.11 1.41
CA LEU A 354 2.97 5.14 -0.01
C LEU A 354 4.43 5.59 -0.20
N LEU A 355 4.87 6.65 0.49
CA LEU A 355 6.25 7.12 0.39
C LEU A 355 7.24 6.09 0.93
N SER A 356 6.92 5.43 2.05
CA SER A 356 7.72 4.34 2.62
C SER A 356 7.85 3.15 1.66
N ILE A 357 6.75 2.75 1.01
CA ILE A 357 6.72 1.65 0.03
C ILE A 357 7.51 2.01 -1.23
N LEU A 358 7.39 3.24 -1.72
CA LEU A 358 8.17 3.70 -2.89
C LEU A 358 9.67 3.73 -2.62
N PHE A 359 10.08 4.05 -1.39
CA PHE A 359 11.47 3.91 -0.97
C PHE A 359 11.87 2.43 -0.88
N ARG A 360 11.06 1.59 -0.24
CA ARG A 360 11.33 0.15 -0.09
C ARG A 360 11.41 -0.55 -1.45
N ALA A 361 10.67 -0.07 -2.45
CA ALA A 361 10.66 -0.52 -3.84
C ALA A 361 11.98 -0.27 -4.59
N LEU A 362 12.89 0.57 -4.06
CA LEU A 362 14.28 0.66 -4.55
C LEU A 362 15.12 -0.54 -4.11
N LEU A 363 14.70 -1.22 -3.05
CA LEU A 363 15.44 -2.30 -2.39
C LEU A 363 14.82 -3.68 -2.60
N ASP A 364 13.68 -3.77 -3.31
CA ASP A 364 13.04 -5.00 -3.78
C ASP A 364 12.24 -4.78 -5.07
N ALA A 365 12.00 -5.86 -5.81
CA ALA A 365 11.10 -5.86 -6.96
C ALA A 365 9.71 -6.37 -6.58
N LYS A 366 8.75 -5.46 -6.47
CA LYS A 366 7.39 -5.70 -6.01
C LYS A 366 6.31 -4.96 -6.82
N PRO A 367 6.34 -4.98 -8.17
CA PRO A 367 5.33 -4.29 -8.99
C PRO A 367 3.92 -4.90 -8.88
N HIS A 368 3.83 -6.15 -8.44
CA HIS A 368 2.60 -6.91 -8.24
C HIS A 368 2.28 -7.12 -6.74
N ASP A 369 2.84 -6.30 -5.86
CA ASP A 369 2.55 -6.36 -4.42
C ASP A 369 1.20 -5.68 -4.10
N TRP A 370 0.36 -6.39 -3.35
CA TRP A 370 -1.00 -5.98 -3.00
C TRP A 370 -1.07 -4.68 -2.19
N SER A 371 0.02 -4.33 -1.49
CA SER A 371 0.08 -3.13 -0.67
C SER A 371 -0.14 -1.86 -1.48
N PHE A 372 0.48 -1.77 -2.66
CA PHE A 372 0.35 -0.64 -3.56
C PHE A 372 -1.10 -0.42 -4.02
N TYR A 373 -1.77 -1.49 -4.47
CA TYR A 373 -3.15 -1.45 -4.95
C TYR A 373 -4.14 -1.13 -3.83
N THR A 374 -3.90 -1.63 -2.62
CA THR A 374 -4.69 -1.31 -1.44
C THR A 374 -4.57 0.17 -1.08
N LEU A 375 -3.36 0.73 -1.10
CA LEU A 375 -3.13 2.15 -0.84
C LEU A 375 -3.74 3.04 -1.94
N ALA A 376 -3.70 2.62 -3.20
CA ALA A 376 -4.37 3.33 -4.28
C ALA A 376 -5.90 3.39 -4.07
N ALA A 377 -6.52 2.28 -3.65
CA ALA A 377 -7.95 2.22 -3.34
C ALA A 377 -8.32 3.10 -2.14
N ILE A 378 -7.59 2.98 -1.02
CA ILE A 378 -7.84 3.80 0.18
C ILE A 378 -7.61 5.28 -0.13
N GLY A 379 -6.49 5.61 -0.78
CA GLY A 379 -6.15 6.99 -1.12
C GLY A 379 -7.19 7.65 -2.02
N LEU A 380 -7.63 6.97 -3.08
CA LEU A 380 -8.69 7.47 -3.95
C LEU A 380 -10.02 7.66 -3.20
N ALA A 381 -10.43 6.66 -2.41
CA ALA A 381 -11.66 6.76 -1.62
C ALA A 381 -11.60 7.95 -0.64
N THR A 382 -10.48 8.13 0.05
CA THR A 382 -10.27 9.25 0.98
C THR A 382 -10.30 10.60 0.25
N ILE A 383 -9.66 10.73 -0.92
CA ILE A 383 -9.66 11.99 -1.70
C ILE A 383 -11.10 12.39 -2.07
N LEU A 384 -11.87 11.45 -2.62
CA LEU A 384 -13.24 11.73 -3.07
C LEU A 384 -14.16 12.06 -1.90
N LEU A 385 -14.09 11.28 -0.82
CA LEU A 385 -14.92 11.52 0.37
C LEU A 385 -14.55 12.82 1.08
N GLN A 386 -13.27 13.21 1.08
CA GLN A 386 -12.85 14.51 1.61
C GLN A 386 -13.46 15.67 0.81
N ARG A 387 -13.48 15.57 -0.52
CA ARG A 387 -14.14 16.55 -1.39
C ARG A 387 -15.64 16.64 -1.13
N THR A 388 -16.31 15.50 -1.01
CA THR A 388 -17.74 15.47 -0.70
C THR A 388 -18.04 16.09 0.67
N ALA A 389 -17.25 15.75 1.71
CA ALA A 389 -17.42 16.31 3.04
C ALA A 389 -17.21 17.83 3.07
N ALA A 390 -16.14 18.32 2.43
CA ALA A 390 -15.86 19.76 2.36
C ALA A 390 -16.94 20.53 1.56
N GLY A 391 -17.46 19.94 0.48
CA GLY A 391 -18.56 20.53 -0.30
C GLY A 391 -19.86 20.64 0.49
N GLN A 392 -20.20 19.61 1.28
CA GLN A 392 -21.37 19.64 2.18
C GLN A 392 -21.23 20.71 3.27
N ALA A 393 -20.05 20.83 3.88
CA ALA A 393 -19.77 21.88 4.86
C ALA A 393 -19.92 23.30 4.28
N ALA A 394 -19.42 23.52 3.06
CA ALA A 394 -19.56 24.79 2.36
C ALA A 394 -21.03 25.12 2.00
N ALA A 395 -21.81 24.12 1.59
CA ALA A 395 -23.25 24.32 1.32
C ALA A 395 -24.03 24.68 2.59
N SER A 396 -23.76 23.99 3.71
CA SER A 396 -24.44 24.24 4.99
C SER A 396 -24.16 25.62 5.59
N THR A 397 -22.99 26.21 5.30
CA THR A 397 -22.66 27.57 5.76
C THR A 397 -23.27 28.67 4.88
N ALA A 398 -23.61 28.37 3.62
CA ALA A 398 -24.22 29.32 2.69
C ALA A 398 -25.75 29.47 2.88
N GLU A 399 -26.45 28.41 3.30
CA GLU A 399 -27.91 28.40 3.49
C GLU A 399 -28.43 29.44 4.52
N PRO A 400 -27.82 29.57 5.72
CA PRO A 400 -28.22 30.57 6.71
C PRO A 400 -27.98 32.01 6.24
N ALA A 401 -26.89 32.25 5.49
CA ALA A 401 -26.55 33.57 4.96
C ALA A 401 -27.52 34.04 3.86
N ALA A 402 -27.99 33.09 3.03
CA ALA A 402 -29.02 33.36 2.03
C ALA A 402 -30.40 33.59 2.66
N ALA A 403 -30.76 32.83 3.70
CA ALA A 403 -32.00 33.03 4.46
C ALA A 403 -32.03 34.36 5.21
N ALA A 404 -30.92 34.77 5.83
CA ALA A 404 -30.79 36.06 6.50
C ALA A 404 -30.91 37.25 5.52
N ARG A 405 -30.33 37.15 4.32
CA ARG A 405 -30.50 38.17 3.25
C ARG A 405 -31.94 38.27 2.75
N ARG A 406 -32.68 37.15 2.70
CA ARG A 406 -34.11 37.16 2.34
C ARG A 406 -35.00 37.72 3.46
N GLY A 407 -34.63 37.50 4.73
CA GLY A 407 -35.34 38.07 5.89
C GLY A 407 -35.21 39.59 6.02
N ILE A 408 -34.04 40.16 5.70
CA ILE A 408 -33.80 41.61 5.74
C ILE A 408 -34.55 42.36 4.63
N SER A 409 -34.84 41.70 3.49
CA SER A 409 -35.64 42.29 2.41
C SER A 409 -37.15 42.35 2.71
N ALA A 410 -37.62 41.71 3.79
CA ALA A 410 -39.05 41.60 4.10
C ALA A 410 -39.55 42.64 5.13
N THR A 411 -38.68 43.48 5.71
CA THR A 411 -39.11 44.59 6.57
C THR A 411 -39.56 45.78 5.71
N ARG A 412 -40.84 45.75 5.31
CA ARG A 412 -41.55 46.92 4.78
C ARG A 412 -41.49 48.07 5.79
N PRO A 413 -41.19 49.31 5.41
CA PRO A 413 -41.26 50.44 6.33
C PRO A 413 -42.73 50.66 6.75
N LEU A 414 -42.96 50.69 8.06
CA LEU A 414 -44.18 51.20 8.68
C LEU A 414 -44.29 52.69 8.31
N ASN A 415 -45.17 53.01 7.37
CA ASN A 415 -45.53 54.40 7.08
C ASN A 415 -46.31 54.95 8.27
N ALA A 416 -45.72 55.97 8.89
CA ALA A 416 -46.35 56.82 9.87
C ALA A 416 -47.23 57.88 9.18
N ALA A 417 -48.47 58.01 9.70
CA ALA A 417 -49.22 59.25 10.02
C ALA A 417 -49.51 60.28 8.90
N PRO A 418 -50.55 61.13 9.02
CA PRO A 418 -51.31 61.51 10.22
C PRO A 418 -52.68 60.86 10.37
#